data_AF-A0A957IHB5-F1
#
_entry.id   AF-A0A957IHB5-F1
#
_cell.length_a   1.000
_cell.length_b   1.000
_cell.length_c   1.000
_cell.angle_alpha   90.00
_cell.angle_beta   90.00
_cell.angle_gamma   90.00
#
_symmetry.space_group_name_H-M   'P 1'
#
loop_
_entity.id
_entity.type
_entity.pdbx_description
1 polymer ?
#
loop_
_entity_poly.entity_id
_entity_poly.type
_entity_poly.pdbx_seq_one_letter_code
_entity_poly.pdbx_strand_id
1 'polypeptide(L)'
;GVSAVAAAFILLLGAVNDQFLVAALAAALLGACLGFLRYNFYPAKIFMGDAGSLFLGFLLAVLGIQLRFPQNSNFVTWMVPVFILGLPIFDMTLVIFSRLRRGVSPNTAGKDHVSHRLVRRGFSQREAVLILYLIGGSLGMVGIYITQATIPEGYFIGVTAVILAGYFIFKLDSDSSV
;
A
#
# COMPACT_ATOMS: atom_id res chain seq x y z
N GLY A 1 6.56 -7.97 2.24
CA GLY A 1 5.98 -8.07 0.89
C GLY A 1 5.54 -6.71 0.40
N VAL A 2 4.28 -6.34 0.64
CA VAL A 2 3.72 -5.02 0.26
C VAL A 2 4.58 -3.86 0.77
N SER A 3 5.07 -3.92 2.01
CA SER A 3 6.00 -2.93 2.56
C SER A 3 7.32 -2.82 1.80
N ALA A 4 7.83 -3.92 1.24
CA ALA A 4 9.03 -3.90 0.40
C ALA A 4 8.76 -3.18 -0.92
N VAL A 5 7.60 -3.45 -1.54
CA VAL A 5 7.18 -2.75 -2.76
C VAL A 5 7.11 -1.24 -2.51
N ALA A 6 6.41 -0.81 -1.45
CA ALA A 6 6.33 0.61 -1.10
C ALA A 6 7.72 1.22 -0.81
N ALA A 7 8.56 0.54 -0.03
CA ALA A 7 9.92 0.99 0.26
C ALA A 7 10.78 1.12 -1.01
N ALA A 8 10.61 0.25 -2.00
CA ALA A 8 11.33 0.35 -3.28
C ALA A 8 10.94 1.60 -4.08
N PHE A 9 9.65 1.97 -4.12
CA PHE A 9 9.22 3.22 -4.76
C PHE A 9 9.71 4.46 -4.02
N ILE A 10 9.66 4.45 -2.68
CA ILE A 10 10.20 5.56 -1.86
C ILE A 10 11.71 5.68 -2.07
N LEU A 11 12.44 4.56 -2.10
CA LEU A 11 13.87 4.54 -2.40
C LEU A 11 14.16 5.15 -3.77
N LEU A 12 13.45 4.69 -4.81
CA LEU A 12 13.64 5.20 -6.17
C LEU A 12 13.38 6.71 -6.23
N LEU A 13 12.23 7.16 -5.73
CA LEU A 13 11.84 8.57 -5.76
C LEU A 13 12.76 9.46 -4.91
N GLY A 14 13.19 8.97 -3.76
CA GLY A 14 14.17 9.66 -2.91
C GLY A 14 15.52 9.79 -3.61
N ALA A 15 15.98 8.72 -4.27
CA ALA A 15 17.26 8.71 -4.98
C ALA A 15 17.26 9.66 -6.19
N VAL A 16 16.20 9.67 -7.01
CA VAL A 16 16.12 10.53 -8.20
C VAL A 16 15.88 12.01 -7.87
N ASN A 17 15.47 12.34 -6.64
CA ASN A 17 15.29 13.72 -6.16
C ASN A 17 16.38 14.12 -5.14
N ASP A 18 17.54 13.46 -5.15
CA ASP A 18 18.71 13.76 -4.30
C ASP A 18 18.42 13.79 -2.78
N GLN A 19 17.39 13.08 -2.33
CA GLN A 19 17.00 12.99 -0.92
C GLN A 19 17.73 11.83 -0.24
N PHE A 20 19.03 12.02 -0.02
CA PHE A 20 19.92 10.98 0.51
C PHE A 20 19.40 10.30 1.78
N LEU A 21 18.91 11.06 2.77
CA LEU A 21 18.42 10.50 4.02
C LEU A 21 17.17 9.63 3.81
N VAL A 22 16.21 10.09 3.00
CA VAL A 22 14.98 9.35 2.70
C VAL A 22 15.32 8.07 1.92
N ALA A 23 16.18 8.18 0.90
CA ALA A 23 16.63 7.06 0.10
C ALA A 23 17.39 6.02 0.95
N ALA A 24 18.33 6.43 1.79
CA ALA A 24 19.11 5.53 2.64
C ALA A 24 18.22 4.76 3.64
N LEU A 25 17.27 5.44 4.28
CA LEU A 25 16.32 4.80 5.19
C LEU A 25 15.35 3.86 4.46
N ALA A 26 14.88 4.25 3.26
CA ALA A 26 14.05 3.39 2.43
C ALA A 26 14.81 2.15 1.93
N ALA A 27 16.09 2.28 1.59
CA ALA A 27 16.96 1.16 1.24
C ALA A 27 17.16 0.19 2.42
N ALA A 28 17.41 0.71 3.62
CA ALA A 28 17.52 -0.11 4.82
C ALA A 28 16.19 -0.85 5.11
N LEU A 29 15.06 -0.15 4.97
CA LEU A 29 13.73 -0.73 5.17
C LEU A 29 13.41 -1.80 4.12
N LEU A 30 13.74 -1.55 2.85
CA LEU A 30 13.62 -2.52 1.76
C LEU A 30 14.46 -3.76 2.04
N GLY A 31 15.73 -3.59 2.41
CA GLY A 31 16.64 -4.68 2.76
C GLY A 31 16.10 -5.53 3.92
N ALA A 32 15.65 -4.89 5.00
CA ALA A 32 15.03 -5.57 6.13
C ALA A 32 13.77 -6.34 5.72
N CYS A 33 12.90 -5.72 4.90
CA CYS A 33 11.69 -6.36 4.40
C CYS A 33 12.00 -7.57 3.50
N LEU A 34 12.99 -7.49 2.62
CA LEU A 34 13.39 -8.59 1.73
C LEU A 34 14.04 -9.73 2.53
N GLY A 35 14.91 -9.41 3.48
CA GLY A 35 15.51 -10.38 4.40
C GLY A 35 14.46 -11.13 5.21
N PHE A 36 13.49 -10.40 5.80
CA PHE A 36 12.35 -10.99 6.49
C PHE A 36 11.47 -11.83 5.54
N LEU A 37 11.17 -11.31 4.34
CA LEU A 37 10.31 -11.98 3.37
C LEU A 37 10.86 -13.34 2.97
N ARG A 38 12.19 -13.52 2.89
CA ARG A 38 12.79 -14.83 2.59
C ARG A 38 12.33 -15.95 3.54
N TYR A 39 12.06 -15.61 4.80
CA TYR A 39 11.59 -16.54 5.84
C TYR A 39 10.08 -16.50 6.06
N ASN A 40 9.43 -15.40 5.70
CA ASN A 40 7.99 -15.22 5.84
C ASN A 40 7.19 -15.64 4.58
N PHE A 41 7.83 -15.79 3.43
CA PHE A 41 7.18 -16.25 2.19
C PHE A 41 6.63 -17.67 2.34
N TYR A 42 5.49 -17.95 1.70
CA TYR A 42 4.76 -19.21 1.90
C TYR A 42 5.59 -20.46 1.52
N PRO A 43 5.75 -21.45 2.41
CA PRO A 43 5.21 -21.54 3.78
C PRO A 43 6.04 -20.74 4.81
N ALA A 44 5.37 -19.90 5.61
CA ALA A 44 6.03 -18.98 6.55
C ALA A 44 6.69 -19.70 7.73
N LYS A 45 7.93 -19.33 8.03
CA LYS A 45 8.71 -19.84 9.18
C LYS A 45 8.71 -18.89 10.38
N ILE A 46 8.58 -17.59 10.10
CA ILE A 46 8.50 -16.53 11.11
C ILE A 46 7.32 -15.62 10.77
N PHE A 47 6.67 -15.10 11.80
CA PHE A 47 5.55 -14.15 11.69
C PHE A 47 5.99 -12.77 12.18
N MET A 48 5.44 -11.72 11.57
CA MET A 48 5.86 -10.34 11.82
C MET A 48 5.41 -9.83 13.20
N GLY A 49 4.22 -10.26 13.65
CA GLY A 49 3.58 -9.73 14.85
C GLY A 49 3.21 -8.24 14.71
N ASP A 50 2.50 -7.72 15.72
CA ASP A 50 2.00 -6.34 15.70
C ASP A 50 3.13 -5.32 15.78
N ALA A 51 4.19 -5.62 16.57
CA ALA A 51 5.35 -4.76 16.71
C ALA A 51 6.02 -4.49 15.35
N GLY A 52 6.21 -5.53 14.53
CA GLY A 52 6.79 -5.39 13.21
C GLY A 52 5.88 -4.63 12.24
N SER A 53 4.59 -4.98 12.18
CA SER A 53 3.68 -4.36 11.21
C SER A 53 3.42 -2.88 11.50
N LEU A 54 3.27 -2.50 12.77
CA LEU A 54 3.07 -1.11 13.17
C LEU A 54 4.32 -0.27 12.91
N PHE A 55 5.50 -0.81 13.23
CA PHE A 55 6.78 -0.15 12.95
C PHE A 55 6.98 0.09 11.45
N LEU A 56 6.77 -0.93 10.61
CA LEU A 56 6.89 -0.78 9.15
C LEU A 56 5.88 0.23 8.59
N GLY A 57 4.62 0.18 9.05
CA GLY A 57 3.59 1.13 8.64
C GLY A 57 3.96 2.57 8.99
N PHE A 58 4.42 2.80 10.23
CA PHE A 58 4.88 4.10 10.70
C PHE A 58 6.06 4.62 9.87
N LEU A 59 7.11 3.83 9.68
CA LEU A 59 8.28 4.25 8.90
C LEU A 59 7.91 4.57 7.45
N LEU A 60 7.08 3.74 6.80
CA LEU A 60 6.62 4.00 5.44
C LEU A 60 5.82 5.29 5.33
N ALA A 61 4.96 5.59 6.31
CA ALA A 61 4.20 6.83 6.35
C ALA A 61 5.13 8.04 6.52
N VAL A 62 6.08 7.98 7.47
CA VAL A 62 7.06 9.06 7.70
C VAL A 62 7.90 9.30 6.45
N LEU A 63 8.46 8.25 5.85
CA LEU A 63 9.27 8.38 4.65
C LEU A 63 8.46 8.88 3.45
N GLY A 64 7.21 8.44 3.31
CA GLY A 64 6.29 8.95 2.30
C GLY A 64 5.99 10.44 2.44
N ILE A 65 5.77 10.92 3.67
CA ILE A 65 5.55 12.35 3.96
C ILE A 65 6.83 13.18 3.73
N GLN A 66 7.99 12.62 4.02
CA GLN A 66 9.28 13.30 3.85
C GLN A 66 9.72 13.40 2.38
N LEU A 67 9.12 12.65 1.46
CA LEU A 67 9.39 12.77 0.03
C LEU A 67 9.04 14.18 -0.46
N ARG A 68 10.02 14.82 -1.11
CA ARG A 68 9.88 16.13 -1.74
C ARG A 68 10.03 16.03 -3.25
N PHE A 69 9.40 16.95 -3.97
CA PHE A 69 9.48 17.00 -5.43
C PHE A 69 9.72 18.45 -5.87
N PRO A 70 10.94 19.00 -5.69
CA PRO A 70 11.21 20.43 -5.84
C PRO A 70 10.96 20.98 -7.24
N GLN A 71 11.05 20.13 -8.27
CA GLN A 71 10.89 20.51 -9.67
C GLN A 71 9.47 20.31 -10.20
N ASN A 72 8.54 19.86 -9.34
CA ASN A 72 7.20 19.43 -9.73
C ASN A 72 6.12 20.22 -8.97
N SER A 73 4.89 20.19 -9.46
CA SER A 73 3.79 20.92 -8.84
C SER A 73 3.34 20.26 -7.53
N ASN A 74 3.44 21.00 -6.43
CA ASN A 74 2.94 20.57 -5.10
C ASN A 74 1.42 20.30 -5.09
N PHE A 75 0.66 20.85 -6.04
CA PHE A 75 -0.78 20.58 -6.18
C PHE A 75 -1.09 19.16 -6.64
N VAL A 76 -0.10 18.44 -7.17
CA VAL A 76 -0.24 17.08 -7.70
C VAL A 76 0.61 16.09 -6.89
N THR A 77 1.83 16.47 -6.53
CA THR A 77 2.81 15.56 -5.93
C THR A 77 2.47 15.10 -4.50
N TRP A 78 1.57 15.79 -3.79
CA TRP A 78 1.06 15.34 -2.49
C TRP A 78 0.37 13.96 -2.57
N MET A 79 -0.12 13.57 -3.76
CA MET A 79 -0.79 12.29 -4.00
C MET A 79 0.19 11.12 -4.10
N VAL A 80 1.48 11.38 -4.37
CA VAL A 80 2.50 10.34 -4.60
C VAL A 80 2.59 9.35 -3.43
N PRO A 81 2.79 9.79 -2.16
CA PRO A 81 2.82 8.85 -1.04
C PRO A 81 1.48 8.12 -0.82
N VAL A 82 0.35 8.75 -1.17
CA VAL A 82 -0.97 8.11 -1.12
C VAL A 82 -1.08 6.95 -2.10
N PHE A 83 -0.57 7.12 -3.33
CA PHE A 83 -0.54 6.04 -4.32
C PHE A 83 0.44 4.92 -3.94
N ILE A 84 1.64 5.26 -3.48
CA ILE A 84 2.63 4.26 -3.02
C ILE A 84 2.07 3.40 -1.88
N LEU A 85 1.33 4.02 -0.95
CA LEU A 85 0.66 3.35 0.17
C LEU A 85 -0.80 3.00 -0.13
N GLY A 86 -1.22 3.09 -1.39
CA GLY A 86 -2.63 2.99 -1.76
C GLY A 86 -3.23 1.64 -1.42
N LEU A 87 -2.46 0.55 -1.56
CA LEU A 87 -2.92 -0.78 -1.18
C LEU A 87 -3.12 -0.93 0.35
N PRO A 88 -2.14 -0.60 1.22
CA PRO A 88 -2.36 -0.56 2.67
C PRO A 88 -3.54 0.33 3.10
N ILE A 89 -3.67 1.53 2.52
CA ILE A 89 -4.76 2.46 2.83
C ILE A 89 -6.11 1.86 2.43
N PHE A 90 -6.19 1.29 1.22
CA PHE A 90 -7.38 0.62 0.71
C PHE A 90 -7.80 -0.56 1.59
N ASP A 91 -6.85 -1.43 1.94
CA ASP A 91 -7.11 -2.62 2.76
C ASP A 91 -7.63 -2.24 4.15
N MET A 92 -6.99 -1.26 4.80
CA MET A 92 -7.45 -0.74 6.09
C MET A 92 -8.84 -0.12 5.99
N THR A 93 -9.09 0.67 4.94
CA THR A 93 -10.39 1.31 4.72
C THR A 93 -11.49 0.27 4.47
N LEU A 94 -11.22 -0.76 3.66
CA LEU A 94 -12.14 -1.87 3.43
C LEU A 94 -12.48 -2.61 4.73
N VAL A 95 -11.46 -2.94 5.54
CA VAL A 95 -11.66 -3.66 6.81
C VAL A 95 -12.48 -2.81 7.78
N ILE A 96 -12.14 -1.54 7.95
CA ILE A 96 -12.88 -0.63 8.84
C ILE A 96 -14.32 -0.47 8.36
N PHE A 97 -14.53 -0.16 7.08
CA PHE A 97 -15.86 0.03 6.50
C PHE A 97 -16.73 -1.22 6.67
N SER A 98 -16.20 -2.40 6.30
CA SER A 98 -16.90 -3.69 6.41
C SER A 98 -17.31 -4.00 7.85
N ARG A 99 -16.41 -3.73 8.82
CA ARG A 99 -16.67 -3.97 10.24
C ARG A 99 -17.72 -3.03 10.80
N LEU A 100 -17.63 -1.74 10.50
CA LEU A 100 -18.61 -0.75 10.94
C LEU A 100 -20.01 -1.07 10.40
N ARG A 101 -20.12 -1.48 9.12
CA ARG A 101 -21.41 -1.93 8.54
C ARG A 101 -22.02 -3.14 9.23
N ARG A 102 -21.18 -4.01 9.82
CA ARG A 102 -21.59 -5.21 10.57
C ARG A 102 -21.72 -4.97 12.07
N GLY A 103 -21.50 -3.74 12.56
CA GLY A 103 -21.49 -3.43 13.99
C GLY A 103 -20.32 -4.04 14.77
N VAL A 104 -19.24 -4.45 14.09
CA VAL A 104 -18.05 -5.03 14.70
C VAL A 104 -17.01 -3.93 14.94
N SER A 105 -16.32 -3.97 16.08
CA SER A 105 -15.24 -3.04 16.38
C SER A 105 -14.08 -3.16 15.37
N PRO A 106 -13.54 -2.04 14.87
CA PRO A 106 -12.35 -2.05 14.02
C PRO A 106 -11.12 -2.71 14.67
N ASN A 107 -11.02 -2.70 16.00
CA ASN A 107 -9.86 -3.24 16.73
C ASN A 107 -9.94 -4.75 16.97
N THR A 108 -11.01 -5.41 16.53
CA THR A 108 -11.14 -6.87 16.69
C THR A 108 -10.18 -7.59 15.74
N ALA A 109 -9.44 -8.59 16.23
CA ALA A 109 -8.61 -9.44 15.37
C ALA A 109 -9.50 -10.22 14.39
N GLY A 110 -9.13 -10.25 13.10
CA GLY A 110 -9.96 -10.92 12.10
C GLY A 110 -9.27 -11.14 10.76
N LYS A 111 -9.85 -12.03 9.94
CA LYS A 111 -9.35 -12.43 8.62
C LYS A 111 -10.10 -11.70 7.50
N ASP A 112 -10.26 -10.39 7.64
CA ASP A 112 -11.12 -9.56 6.79
C ASP A 112 -10.35 -8.76 5.73
N HIS A 113 -9.02 -8.88 5.72
CA HIS A 113 -8.14 -8.23 4.76
C HIS A 113 -8.37 -8.74 3.33
N VAL A 114 -7.99 -7.93 2.34
CA VAL A 114 -8.09 -8.24 0.91
C VAL A 114 -7.44 -9.59 0.60
N SER A 115 -6.30 -9.91 1.22
CA SER A 115 -5.62 -11.20 1.06
C SER A 115 -6.54 -12.38 1.38
N HIS A 116 -7.23 -12.34 2.52
CA HIS A 116 -8.17 -13.38 2.92
C HIS A 116 -9.43 -13.39 2.05
N ARG A 117 -9.92 -12.21 1.63
CA ARG A 117 -11.06 -12.10 0.71
C ARG A 117 -10.76 -12.72 -0.65
N LEU A 118 -9.55 -12.53 -1.19
CA LEU A 118 -9.10 -13.19 -2.42
C LEU A 118 -9.05 -14.71 -2.25
N VAL A 119 -8.51 -15.20 -1.13
CA VAL A 119 -8.49 -16.65 -0.86
C VAL A 119 -9.90 -17.24 -0.77
N ARG A 120 -10.85 -16.53 -0.14
CA ARG A 120 -12.28 -16.94 -0.11
C ARG A 120 -12.93 -17.00 -1.51
N ARG A 121 -12.38 -16.28 -2.49
CA ARG A 121 -12.84 -16.29 -3.89
C ARG A 121 -12.18 -17.36 -4.75
N GLY A 122 -11.41 -18.27 -4.16
CA GLY A 122 -10.83 -19.43 -4.86
C GLY A 122 -9.36 -19.26 -5.27
N PHE A 123 -8.74 -18.12 -4.99
CA PHE A 123 -7.29 -17.96 -5.21
C PHE A 123 -6.50 -18.71 -4.13
N SER A 124 -5.36 -19.28 -4.50
CA SER A 124 -4.39 -19.78 -3.53
C SER A 124 -3.77 -18.63 -2.74
N GLN A 125 -3.22 -18.93 -1.56
CA GLN A 125 -2.55 -17.93 -0.73
C GLN A 125 -1.36 -17.27 -1.46
N ARG A 126 -0.65 -18.02 -2.31
CA ARG A 126 0.45 -17.49 -3.12
C ARG A 126 -0.07 -16.52 -4.18
N GLU A 127 -1.12 -16.89 -4.91
CA GLU A 127 -1.74 -16.02 -5.92
C GLU A 127 -2.27 -14.73 -5.31
N ALA A 128 -2.97 -14.82 -4.17
CA ALA A 128 -3.47 -13.64 -3.46
C ALA A 128 -2.33 -12.66 -3.11
N VAL A 129 -1.20 -13.18 -2.60
CA VAL A 129 -0.02 -12.34 -2.27
C VAL A 129 0.61 -11.72 -3.52
N LEU A 130 0.73 -12.48 -4.61
CA LEU A 130 1.30 -11.97 -5.86
C LEU A 130 0.41 -10.90 -6.50
N ILE A 131 -0.92 -11.09 -6.49
CA ILE A 131 -1.89 -10.08 -6.94
C ILE A 131 -1.72 -8.79 -6.13
N LEU A 132 -1.57 -8.89 -4.81
CA LEU A 132 -1.33 -7.72 -3.96
C LEU A 132 0.00 -7.03 -4.29
N TYR A 133 1.06 -7.75 -4.62
CA TYR A 133 2.31 -7.14 -5.06
C TYR A 133 2.17 -6.43 -6.40
N LEU A 134 1.41 -7.03 -7.34
CA LEU A 134 1.11 -6.40 -8.64
C LEU A 134 0.27 -5.13 -8.47
N ILE A 135 -0.78 -5.17 -7.64
CA ILE A 135 -1.60 -3.98 -7.35
C ILE A 135 -0.76 -2.88 -6.71
N GLY A 136 0.03 -3.22 -5.67
CA GLY A 136 0.93 -2.26 -5.03
C GLY A 136 1.97 -1.69 -5.99
N GLY A 137 2.52 -2.53 -6.88
CA GLY A 137 3.44 -2.14 -7.94
C GLY A 137 2.81 -1.16 -8.92
N SER A 138 1.62 -1.49 -9.44
CA SER A 138 0.86 -0.65 -10.35
C SER A 138 0.52 0.71 -9.73
N LEU A 139 0.08 0.73 -8.47
CA LEU A 139 -0.18 1.99 -7.76
C LEU A 139 1.10 2.81 -7.57
N GLY A 140 2.22 2.18 -7.25
CA GLY A 140 3.53 2.85 -7.20
C GLY A 140 3.95 3.45 -8.54
N MET A 141 3.72 2.74 -9.65
CA MET A 141 3.96 3.25 -11.00
C MET A 141 3.08 4.47 -11.33
N VAL A 142 1.80 4.43 -10.95
CA VAL A 142 0.92 5.61 -11.04
C VAL A 142 1.47 6.76 -10.20
N GLY A 143 1.97 6.48 -9.00
CA GLY A 143 2.65 7.47 -8.15
C GLY A 143 3.87 8.11 -8.82
N ILE A 144 4.68 7.34 -9.57
CA ILE A 144 5.77 7.92 -10.37
C ILE A 144 5.22 8.83 -11.46
N TYR A 145 4.21 8.39 -12.21
CA TYR A 145 3.62 9.19 -13.28
C TYR A 145 3.02 10.52 -12.76
N ILE A 146 2.37 10.49 -11.58
CA ILE A 146 1.84 11.67 -10.88
C ILE A 146 2.91 12.74 -10.69
N THR A 147 4.19 12.38 -10.50
CA THR A 147 5.26 13.39 -10.36
C THR A 147 5.38 14.29 -11.59
N GLN A 148 5.08 13.77 -12.77
CA GLN A 148 5.22 14.47 -14.05
C GLN A 148 3.89 14.94 -14.64
N ALA A 149 2.77 14.57 -14.01
CA ALA A 149 1.44 14.87 -14.50
C ALA A 149 1.12 16.37 -14.39
N THR A 150 0.36 16.88 -15.37
CA THR A 150 -0.26 18.20 -15.25
C THR A 150 -1.34 18.19 -14.17
N ILE A 151 -1.74 19.37 -13.68
CA ILE A 151 -2.79 19.49 -12.67
C ILE A 151 -4.08 18.76 -13.10
N PRO A 152 -4.64 18.98 -14.31
CA PRO A 152 -5.85 18.27 -14.73
C PRO A 152 -5.69 16.75 -14.77
N GLU A 153 -4.57 16.25 -15.30
CA GLU A 153 -4.28 14.81 -15.37
C GLU A 153 -4.17 14.18 -13.98
N GLY A 154 -3.43 14.84 -13.06
CA GLY A 154 -3.26 14.38 -11.69
C GLY A 154 -4.58 14.24 -10.96
N TYR A 155 -5.44 15.26 -11.02
CA TYR A 155 -6.76 15.21 -10.40
C TYR A 155 -7.71 14.22 -11.08
N PHE A 156 -7.65 14.09 -12.42
CA PHE A 156 -8.42 13.06 -13.12
C PHE A 156 -8.06 11.64 -12.65
N ILE A 157 -6.76 11.36 -12.53
CA ILE A 157 -6.26 10.08 -12.00
C ILE A 157 -6.71 9.89 -10.54
N GLY A 158 -6.59 10.93 -9.70
CA GLY A 158 -7.01 10.88 -8.31
C GLY A 158 -8.49 10.56 -8.13
N VAL A 159 -9.36 11.27 -8.85
CA VAL A 159 -10.81 11.06 -8.81
C VAL A 159 -11.15 9.65 -9.30
N THR A 160 -10.54 9.21 -10.40
CA THR A 160 -10.73 7.86 -10.93
C THR A 160 -10.31 6.80 -9.90
N ALA A 161 -9.16 6.98 -9.24
CA ALA A 161 -8.69 6.06 -8.21
C ALA A 161 -9.65 6.00 -7.01
N VAL A 162 -10.20 7.13 -6.56
CA VAL A 162 -11.20 7.18 -5.48
C VAL A 162 -12.49 6.48 -5.87
N ILE A 163 -13.01 6.71 -7.08
CA ILE A 163 -14.23 6.04 -7.57
C ILE A 163 -14.02 4.53 -7.64
N LEU A 164 -12.89 4.08 -8.20
CA LEU A 164 -12.56 2.65 -8.28
C LEU A 164 -12.39 2.04 -6.89
N ALA A 165 -11.70 2.72 -5.97
CA ALA A 165 -11.56 2.27 -4.60
C ALA A 165 -12.92 2.13 -3.91
N GLY A 166 -13.81 3.12 -4.05
CA GLY A 166 -15.18 3.05 -3.54
C GLY A 166 -15.94 1.84 -4.11
N TYR A 167 -15.96 1.69 -5.44
CA TYR A 167 -16.61 0.55 -6.11
C TYR A 167 -16.09 -0.80 -5.58
N PHE A 168 -14.77 -0.97 -5.48
CA PHE A 168 -14.19 -2.22 -4.99
C PHE A 168 -14.45 -2.43 -3.50
N ILE A 169 -14.53 -1.39 -2.67
CA ILE A 169 -14.92 -1.51 -1.27
C ILE A 169 -16.34 -2.09 -1.18
N PHE A 170 -17.31 -1.51 -1.88
CA PHE A 170 -18.69 -2.00 -1.88
C PHE A 170 -18.78 -3.44 -2.40
N LYS A 171 -18.12 -3.75 -3.52
CA LYS A 171 -18.13 -5.09 -4.13
C LYS A 171 -17.45 -6.16 -3.27
N LEU A 172 -16.32 -5.82 -2.64
CA LEU A 172 -15.60 -6.77 -1.78
C LEU A 172 -16.33 -7.00 -0.46
N ASP A 173 -17.08 -6.01 0.02
CA ASP A 173 -17.89 -6.10 1.23
C ASP A 173 -19.17 -6.91 1.02
N SER A 174 -19.92 -6.67 -0.07
CA SER A 174 -21.14 -7.43 -0.40
C SER A 174 -20.89 -8.93 -0.50
N ASP A 175 -19.75 -9.31 -1.06
CA ASP A 175 -19.38 -10.71 -1.27
C ASP A 175 -18.90 -11.39 0.03
N SER A 176 -18.82 -10.66 1.15
CA SER A 176 -18.43 -11.20 2.46
C SER A 176 -19.58 -11.30 3.47
N SER A 177 -20.75 -10.78 3.09
CA SER A 177 -22.00 -10.82 3.88
C SER A 177 -22.91 -12.00 3.52
N VAL A 178 -22.43 -12.93 2.68
CA VAL A 178 -23.03 -14.25 2.41
C VAL A 178 -22.15 -15.31 3.05
#